data_AF-A0A9E4EPX0-F1
#
_entry.id   AF-A0A9E4EPX0-F1
#
_cell.length_a   1.000
_cell.length_b   1.000
_cell.length_c   1.000
_cell.angle_alpha   90.00
_cell.angle_beta   90.00
_cell.angle_gamma   90.00
#
_symmetry.space_group_name_H-M   'P 1'
#
loop_
_entity.id
_entity.type
_entity.pdbx_description
1 polymer ?
#
loop_
_entity_poly.entity_id
_entity_poly.type
_entity_poly.pdbx_seq_one_letter_code
_entity_poly.pdbx_strand_id
1 'polypeptide(L)'
;EFKQRAAARRQVVIPATVLLIFVLLYMNFGNASAPALVMLSLPFALTGGFWLVYWLDFNLSVAVAVGFIALAGIAVEIGVLVVAFIREAVERQRRERVETGQPQLSRGEILDAVREGTASRLRPVAMTTFSTVIGLLPVMLLSDTGSDVMQRIAAPMVGGLLSTAALSLLVLPVVYSFGVELHEWRVRRGAVQQHESPVLID
;
A
#
# COMPACT_ATOMS: atom_id res chain seq x y z
N GLU A 1 -4.57 -9.98 37.08
CA GLU A 1 -4.11 -11.09 36.21
C GLU A 1 -4.69 -11.13 34.79
N PHE A 2 -6.01 -11.22 34.56
CA PHE A 2 -6.56 -11.37 33.19
C PHE A 2 -6.18 -10.23 32.23
N LYS A 3 -6.20 -8.97 32.69
CA LYS A 3 -5.76 -7.80 31.90
C LYS A 3 -4.28 -7.88 31.51
N GLN A 4 -3.42 -8.42 32.39
CA GLN A 4 -1.98 -8.56 32.14
C GLN A 4 -1.68 -9.72 31.17
N ARG A 5 -2.37 -10.85 31.28
CA ARG A 5 -2.25 -11.97 30.32
C ARG A 5 -2.76 -11.57 28.93
N ALA A 6 -3.85 -10.81 28.84
CA ALA A 6 -4.35 -10.28 27.57
C ALA A 6 -3.38 -9.26 26.94
N ALA A 7 -2.74 -8.41 27.75
CA ALA A 7 -1.75 -7.45 27.28
C ALA A 7 -0.47 -8.14 26.78
N ALA A 8 0.04 -9.15 27.50
CA ALA A 8 1.20 -9.92 27.09
C ALA A 8 0.94 -10.71 25.80
N ARG A 9 -0.25 -11.31 25.65
CA ARG A 9 -0.62 -12.03 24.42
C ARG A 9 -0.71 -11.08 23.23
N ARG A 10 -1.21 -9.86 23.41
CA ARG A 10 -1.27 -8.83 22.36
C ARG A 10 0.12 -8.45 21.83
N GLN A 11 1.12 -8.33 22.70
CA GLN A 11 2.49 -7.99 22.33
C GLN A 11 3.16 -9.06 21.46
N VAL A 12 2.72 -10.32 21.53
CA VAL A 12 3.23 -11.40 20.67
C VAL A 12 2.39 -11.54 19.40
N VAL A 13 1.06 -11.44 19.52
CA VAL A 13 0.16 -11.66 18.39
C VAL A 13 0.35 -10.59 17.32
N ILE A 14 0.36 -9.29 17.66
CA ILE A 14 0.50 -8.20 16.68
C ILE A 14 1.75 -8.34 15.79
N PRO A 15 2.98 -8.46 16.35
CA PRO A 15 4.16 -8.62 15.50
C PRO A 15 4.16 -9.94 14.73
N ALA A 16 3.60 -11.02 15.30
CA ALA A 16 3.46 -12.28 14.56
C ALA A 16 2.54 -12.13 13.34
N THR A 17 1.40 -11.42 13.44
CA THR A 17 0.53 -11.16 12.28
C THR A 17 1.19 -10.26 11.26
N VAL A 18 1.89 -9.20 11.68
CA VAL A 18 2.61 -8.30 10.74
C VAL A 18 3.70 -9.07 10.00
N LEU A 19 4.47 -9.91 10.71
CA LEU A 19 5.49 -10.76 10.11
C LEU A 19 4.88 -11.76 9.12
N LEU A 20 3.76 -12.41 9.50
CA LEU A 20 3.03 -13.32 8.62
C LEU A 20 2.56 -12.61 7.34
N ILE A 21 1.95 -11.43 7.46
CA ILE A 21 1.54 -10.62 6.30
C ILE A 21 2.75 -10.30 5.43
N PHE A 22 3.87 -9.87 6.03
CA PHE A 22 5.09 -9.59 5.28
C PHE A 22 5.60 -10.81 4.50
N VAL A 23 5.64 -11.98 5.13
CA VAL A 23 6.07 -13.23 4.48
C VAL A 23 5.13 -13.62 3.33
N LEU A 24 3.81 -13.54 3.54
CA LEU A 24 2.83 -13.82 2.49
C LEU A 24 2.98 -12.87 1.29
N LEU A 25 3.19 -11.57 1.56
CA LEU A 25 3.42 -10.58 0.51
C LEU A 25 4.76 -10.82 -0.21
N TYR A 26 5.81 -11.21 0.52
CA TYR A 26 7.10 -11.55 -0.05
C TYR A 26 6.98 -12.74 -1.00
N MET A 27 6.26 -13.80 -0.60
CA MET A 27 5.98 -14.95 -1.47
C MET A 27 5.14 -14.56 -2.69
N ASN A 28 4.15 -13.67 -2.53
CA ASN A 28 3.30 -13.23 -3.63
C ASN A 28 4.07 -12.42 -4.70
N PHE A 29 4.95 -11.52 -4.27
CA PHE A 29 5.63 -10.59 -5.18
C PHE A 29 7.05 -11.00 -5.59
N GLY A 30 7.68 -11.93 -4.87
CA GLY A 30 9.03 -12.43 -5.14
C GLY A 30 10.16 -11.39 -4.96
N ASN A 31 9.85 -10.20 -4.45
CA ASN A 31 10.79 -9.11 -4.25
C ASN A 31 10.40 -8.30 -3.00
N ALA A 32 11.37 -7.97 -2.14
CA ALA A 32 11.14 -7.29 -0.87
C ALA A 32 10.70 -5.82 -1.01
N SER A 33 10.95 -5.15 -2.15
CA SER A 33 10.57 -3.74 -2.31
C SER A 33 9.05 -3.53 -2.40
N ALA A 34 8.30 -4.49 -2.95
CA ALA A 34 6.84 -4.40 -3.05
C ALA A 34 6.16 -4.53 -1.68
N PRO A 35 6.41 -5.58 -0.87
CA PRO A 35 5.92 -5.68 0.51
C PRO A 35 6.34 -4.49 1.37
N ALA A 36 7.57 -3.97 1.23
CA ALA A 36 8.01 -2.80 1.98
C ALA A 36 7.17 -1.54 1.67
N LEU A 37 6.79 -1.34 0.40
CA LEU A 37 5.91 -0.24 0.01
C LEU A 37 4.50 -0.40 0.59
N VAL A 38 3.99 -1.63 0.65
CA VAL A 38 2.70 -1.92 1.31
C VAL A 38 2.81 -1.71 2.82
N MET A 39 3.89 -2.15 3.46
CA MET A 39 4.11 -1.93 4.89
C MET A 39 4.25 -0.45 5.24
N LEU A 40 4.77 0.36 4.30
CA LEU A 40 4.85 1.80 4.46
C LEU A 40 3.47 2.47 4.46
N SER A 41 2.44 1.90 3.80
CA SER A 41 1.09 2.49 3.82
C SER A 41 0.38 2.32 5.18
N LEU A 42 0.73 1.28 5.94
CA LEU A 42 0.16 1.01 7.26
C LEU A 42 0.28 2.18 8.26
N PRO A 43 1.47 2.75 8.54
CA PRO A 43 1.58 3.87 9.48
C PRO A 43 0.77 5.09 9.03
N PHE A 44 0.64 5.34 7.72
CA PHE A 44 -0.20 6.43 7.21
C PHE A 44 -1.69 6.16 7.44
N ALA A 45 -2.16 4.95 7.16
CA ALA A 45 -3.53 4.54 7.45
C ALA A 45 -3.84 4.73 8.94
N LEU A 46 -2.97 4.22 9.81
CA LEU A 46 -3.11 4.35 11.26
C LEU A 46 -3.18 5.82 11.68
N THR A 47 -2.32 6.67 11.14
CA THR A 47 -2.31 8.12 11.45
C THR A 47 -3.65 8.78 11.11
N GLY A 48 -4.22 8.50 9.93
CA GLY A 48 -5.54 9.00 9.56
C GLY A 48 -6.67 8.47 10.44
N GLY A 49 -6.62 7.20 10.82
CA GLY A 49 -7.58 6.59 11.73
C GLY A 49 -7.52 7.20 13.13
N PHE A 50 -6.31 7.42 13.65
CA PHE A 50 -6.09 8.11 14.92
C PHE A 50 -6.63 9.54 14.90
N TRP A 51 -6.41 10.26 13.79
CA TRP A 51 -6.89 11.63 13.64
C TRP A 51 -8.42 11.72 13.73
N LEU A 52 -9.14 10.82 13.05
CA LEU A 52 -10.61 10.85 13.08
C LEU A 52 -11.18 10.42 14.44
N VAL A 53 -10.58 9.41 15.08
CA VAL A 53 -10.93 8.99 16.45
C VAL A 53 -10.74 10.14 17.44
N TYR A 54 -9.62 10.88 17.30
CA TYR A 54 -9.33 12.05 18.12
C TYR A 54 -10.34 13.18 17.88
N TRP A 55 -10.68 13.45 16.62
CA TRP A 55 -11.65 14.51 16.28
C TRP A 55 -13.07 14.22 16.75
N LEU A 56 -13.46 12.94 16.80
CA LEU A 56 -14.74 12.47 17.32
C LEU A 56 -14.76 12.25 18.85
N ASP A 57 -13.65 12.56 19.54
CA ASP A 57 -13.46 12.42 20.99
C ASP A 57 -13.77 10.99 21.50
N PHE A 58 -13.43 9.98 20.70
CA PHE A 58 -13.62 8.58 21.07
C PHE A 58 -12.49 8.06 21.94
N ASN A 59 -12.87 7.47 23.08
CA ASN A 59 -11.92 6.83 23.99
C ASN A 59 -11.26 5.60 23.35
N LEU A 60 -9.95 5.45 23.57
CA LEU A 60 -9.19 4.26 23.17
C LEU A 60 -9.74 3.03 23.91
N SER A 61 -10.44 2.19 23.15
CA SER A 61 -11.16 1.02 23.65
C SER A 61 -10.88 -0.19 22.78
N VAL A 62 -11.35 -1.37 23.22
CA VAL A 62 -11.21 -2.60 22.44
C VAL A 62 -11.92 -2.49 21.09
N ALA A 63 -13.08 -1.80 21.04
CA ALA A 63 -13.81 -1.52 19.81
C ALA A 63 -12.95 -0.73 18.80
N VAL A 64 -12.32 0.36 19.25
CA VAL A 64 -11.39 1.16 18.43
C VAL A 64 -10.21 0.32 17.94
N ALA A 65 -9.65 -0.54 18.80
CA ALA A 65 -8.57 -1.43 18.42
C ALA A 65 -8.98 -2.44 17.32
N VAL A 66 -10.20 -2.99 17.38
CA VAL A 66 -10.75 -3.83 16.31
C VAL A 66 -10.89 -3.05 15.02
N GLY A 67 -11.35 -1.80 15.08
CA GLY A 67 -11.40 -0.89 13.92
C GLY A 67 -10.03 -0.66 13.26
N PHE A 68 -8.97 -0.47 14.06
CA PHE A 68 -7.60 -0.36 13.54
C PHE A 68 -7.08 -1.64 12.90
N ILE A 69 -7.46 -2.82 13.41
CA ILE A 69 -7.11 -4.10 12.80
C ILE A 69 -7.80 -4.24 11.43
N ALA A 70 -9.09 -3.92 11.35
CA ALA A 70 -9.83 -3.92 10.09
C ALA A 70 -9.22 -2.91 9.08
N LEU A 71 -8.88 -1.71 9.54
CA LEU A 71 -8.18 -0.71 8.75
C LEU A 71 -6.84 -1.21 8.20
N ALA A 72 -6.05 -1.92 9.01
CA ALA A 72 -4.77 -2.46 8.56
C ALA A 72 -4.96 -3.44 7.38
N GLY A 73 -6.00 -4.27 7.42
CA GLY A 73 -6.37 -5.15 6.30
C GLY A 73 -6.70 -4.38 5.02
N ILE A 74 -7.53 -3.34 5.13
CA ILE A 74 -7.91 -2.49 3.98
C ILE A 74 -6.68 -1.74 3.43
N ALA A 75 -5.79 -1.25 4.29
CA ALA A 75 -4.55 -0.59 3.88
C ALA A 75 -3.62 -1.53 3.10
N VAL A 76 -3.52 -2.80 3.53
CA VAL A 76 -2.77 -3.84 2.81
C VAL A 76 -3.43 -4.13 1.47
N GLU A 77 -4.76 -4.27 1.41
CA GLU A 77 -5.51 -4.47 0.16
C GLU A 77 -5.17 -3.38 -0.87
N ILE A 78 -5.28 -2.10 -0.48
CA ILE A 78 -4.98 -0.97 -1.36
C ILE A 78 -3.51 -0.97 -1.78
N GLY A 79 -2.58 -1.25 -0.86
CA GLY A 79 -1.16 -1.33 -1.18
C GLY A 79 -0.85 -2.43 -2.20
N VAL A 80 -1.42 -3.62 -2.01
CA VAL A 80 -1.28 -4.76 -2.94
C VAL A 80 -1.87 -4.43 -4.30
N LEU A 81 -3.06 -3.80 -4.33
CA LEU A 81 -3.72 -3.36 -5.56
C LEU A 81 -2.81 -2.41 -6.35
N VAL A 82 -2.25 -1.40 -5.70
CA VAL A 82 -1.36 -0.42 -6.36
C VAL A 82 -0.14 -1.11 -6.98
N VAL A 83 0.50 -2.04 -6.26
CA VAL A 83 1.65 -2.79 -6.78
C VAL A 83 1.24 -3.66 -7.96
N ALA A 84 0.09 -4.33 -7.89
CA ALA A 84 -0.42 -5.19 -8.95
C ALA A 84 -0.68 -4.39 -10.25
N PHE A 85 -1.38 -3.26 -10.16
CA PHE A 85 -1.65 -2.39 -11.33
C PHE A 85 -0.38 -1.86 -11.99
N ILE A 86 0.64 -1.50 -11.21
CA ILE A 86 1.92 -1.03 -11.75
C ILE A 86 2.64 -2.17 -12.47
N ARG A 87 2.68 -3.37 -11.85
CA ARG A 87 3.30 -4.55 -12.47
C ARG A 87 2.60 -4.93 -13.77
N GLU A 88 1.27 -4.92 -13.77
CA GLU A 88 0.48 -5.25 -14.96
C GLU A 88 0.71 -4.24 -16.09
N ALA A 89 0.76 -2.94 -15.79
CA ALA A 89 1.03 -1.92 -16.80
C ALA A 89 2.44 -2.06 -17.42
N VAL A 90 3.46 -2.33 -16.60
CA VAL A 90 4.83 -2.58 -17.07
C VAL A 90 4.91 -3.87 -17.89
N GLU A 91 4.25 -4.93 -17.44
CA GLU A 91 4.26 -6.23 -18.13
C GLU A 91 3.52 -6.17 -19.47
N ARG A 92 2.40 -5.43 -19.54
CA ARG A 92 1.65 -5.21 -20.78
C ARG A 92 2.52 -4.54 -21.84
N GLN A 93 3.19 -3.45 -21.47
CA GLN A 93 4.08 -2.74 -22.41
C GLN A 93 5.31 -3.60 -22.79
N ARG A 94 5.80 -4.44 -21.87
CA ARG A 94 6.87 -5.41 -22.16
C ARG A 94 6.43 -6.44 -23.20
N ARG A 95 5.20 -6.96 -23.11
CA ARG A 95 4.66 -7.94 -24.06
C ARG A 95 4.50 -7.34 -25.46
N GLU A 96 3.91 -6.15 -25.56
CA GLU A 96 3.78 -5.42 -26.83
C GLU A 96 5.15 -5.18 -27.52
N ARG A 97 6.21 -4.97 -26.71
CA ARG A 97 7.58 -4.77 -27.20
C ARG A 97 8.32 -6.04 -27.59
N VAL A 98 8.08 -7.14 -26.89
CA VAL A 98 8.59 -8.47 -27.29
C VAL A 98 8.01 -8.88 -28.63
N GLU A 99 6.74 -8.60 -28.90
CA GLU A 99 6.08 -8.86 -30.19
C GLU A 99 6.66 -8.00 -31.34
N THR A 100 7.19 -6.81 -31.04
CA THR A 100 7.86 -5.93 -32.01
C THR A 100 9.37 -6.14 -32.11
N GLY A 101 9.92 -7.17 -31.46
CA GLY A 101 11.31 -7.60 -31.61
C GLY A 101 12.34 -6.81 -30.79
N GLN A 102 11.91 -5.96 -29.84
CA GLN A 102 12.79 -5.21 -28.93
C GLN A 102 12.48 -5.56 -27.46
N PRO A 103 13.22 -6.50 -26.83
CA PRO A 103 12.87 -7.03 -25.51
C PRO A 103 13.19 -6.11 -24.32
N GLN A 104 13.78 -4.94 -24.54
CA GLN A 104 14.17 -3.99 -23.49
C GLN A 104 13.36 -2.69 -23.63
N LEU A 105 12.69 -2.28 -22.55
CA LEU A 105 12.00 -1.00 -22.50
C LEU A 105 13.00 0.14 -22.29
N SER A 106 12.83 1.22 -23.04
CA SER A 106 13.56 2.47 -22.82
C SER A 106 13.04 3.24 -21.60
N ARG A 107 13.85 4.13 -21.02
CA ARG A 107 13.52 4.92 -19.82
C ARG A 107 12.23 5.72 -19.97
N GLY A 108 12.00 6.31 -21.14
CA GLY A 108 10.78 7.07 -21.44
C GLY A 108 9.53 6.18 -21.45
N GLU A 109 9.68 4.94 -21.90
CA GLU A 109 8.57 4.00 -22.05
C GLU A 109 8.12 3.46 -20.71
N ILE A 110 9.06 3.15 -19.81
CA ILE A 110 8.74 2.81 -18.42
C ILE A 110 7.98 3.97 -17.75
N LEU A 111 8.34 5.23 -18.06
CA LEU A 111 7.63 6.44 -17.64
C LEU A 111 6.17 6.44 -18.10
N ASP A 112 5.94 6.09 -19.35
CA ASP A 112 4.62 6.06 -19.94
C ASP A 112 3.78 4.90 -19.40
N ALA A 113 4.32 3.69 -19.27
CA ALA A 113 3.65 2.55 -18.64
C ALA A 113 3.17 2.88 -17.23
N VAL A 114 4.03 3.54 -16.43
CA VAL A 114 3.66 3.83 -15.04
C VAL A 114 2.74 5.04 -14.93
N ARG A 115 2.80 6.01 -15.85
CA ARG A 115 1.74 7.03 -15.97
C ARG A 115 0.40 6.38 -16.25
N GLU A 116 0.35 5.43 -17.16
CA GLU A 116 -0.90 4.75 -17.50
C GLU A 116 -1.39 3.80 -16.39
N GLY A 117 -0.48 3.03 -15.78
CA GLY A 117 -0.76 2.24 -14.58
C GLY A 117 -1.19 3.12 -13.40
N THR A 118 -0.72 4.36 -13.37
CA THR A 118 -1.14 5.37 -12.40
C THR A 118 -2.56 5.85 -12.61
N ALA A 119 -2.93 6.19 -13.84
CA ALA A 119 -4.31 6.56 -14.15
C ALA A 119 -5.29 5.40 -13.91
N SER A 120 -4.88 4.17 -14.26
CA SER A 120 -5.74 2.99 -14.23
C SER A 120 -6.21 2.59 -12.82
N ARG A 121 -5.42 2.86 -11.79
CA ARG A 121 -5.78 2.55 -10.39
C ARG A 121 -6.69 3.58 -9.71
N LEU A 122 -6.82 4.81 -10.25
CA LEU A 122 -7.63 5.86 -9.60
C LEU A 122 -9.09 5.40 -9.43
N ARG A 123 -9.63 4.73 -10.44
CA ARG A 123 -10.99 4.20 -10.42
C ARG A 123 -11.18 3.12 -9.33
N PRO A 124 -10.37 2.04 -9.29
CA PRO A 124 -10.42 1.06 -8.19
C PRO A 124 -10.25 1.66 -6.79
N VAL A 125 -9.23 2.51 -6.58
CA VAL A 125 -8.98 3.10 -5.25
C VAL A 125 -10.14 3.99 -4.81
N ALA A 126 -10.65 4.83 -5.71
CA ALA A 126 -11.81 5.67 -5.44
C ALA A 126 -13.06 4.81 -5.17
N MET A 127 -13.29 3.76 -5.96
CA MET A 127 -14.43 2.85 -5.80
C MET A 127 -14.45 2.23 -4.41
N THR A 128 -13.36 1.61 -3.96
CA THR A 128 -13.28 1.01 -2.63
C THR A 128 -13.44 2.06 -1.54
N THR A 129 -12.76 3.20 -1.68
CA THR A 129 -12.82 4.30 -0.71
C THR A 129 -14.26 4.81 -0.54
N PHE A 130 -14.92 5.17 -1.63
CA PHE A 130 -16.28 5.68 -1.58
C PHE A 130 -17.27 4.62 -1.13
N SER A 131 -17.15 3.37 -1.62
CA SER A 131 -18.02 2.27 -1.21
C SER A 131 -17.97 2.04 0.31
N THR A 132 -16.76 1.97 0.89
CA THR A 132 -16.60 1.78 2.33
C THR A 132 -17.06 3.01 3.12
N VAL A 133 -16.71 4.23 2.70
CA VAL A 133 -17.13 5.45 3.40
C VAL A 133 -18.65 5.60 3.38
N ILE A 134 -19.30 5.40 2.23
CA ILE A 134 -20.76 5.48 2.09
C ILE A 134 -21.42 4.35 2.90
N GLY A 135 -20.86 3.14 2.89
CA GLY A 135 -21.39 2.01 3.66
C GLY A 135 -21.28 2.19 5.18
N LEU A 136 -20.24 2.90 5.65
CA LEU A 136 -20.03 3.19 7.07
C LEU A 136 -20.68 4.50 7.53
N LEU A 137 -21.06 5.38 6.60
CA LEU A 137 -21.64 6.68 6.92
C LEU A 137 -22.92 6.58 7.80
N PRO A 138 -23.89 5.69 7.52
CA PRO A 138 -25.06 5.53 8.39
C PRO A 138 -24.66 5.06 9.79
N VAL A 139 -23.72 4.12 9.88
CA VAL A 139 -23.22 3.62 11.17
C VAL A 139 -22.63 4.75 12.01
N MET A 140 -21.98 5.73 11.37
CA MET A 140 -21.39 6.89 12.04
C MET A 140 -22.39 7.97 12.45
N LEU A 141 -23.54 8.08 11.77
CA LEU A 141 -24.52 9.16 12.00
C LEU A 141 -25.69 8.72 12.88
N LEU A 142 -26.10 7.46 12.80
CA LEU A 142 -27.21 6.94 13.61
C LEU A 142 -26.77 6.74 15.07
N SER A 143 -27.54 7.31 16.00
CA SER A 143 -27.27 7.34 17.44
C SER A 143 -28.29 6.51 18.23
N ASP A 144 -28.60 5.31 17.75
CA ASP A 144 -29.52 4.38 18.42
C ASP A 144 -28.82 3.52 19.48
N THR A 145 -29.57 2.85 20.35
CA THR A 145 -29.05 1.98 21.40
C THR A 145 -28.12 0.90 20.83
N GLY A 146 -26.83 0.95 21.17
CA GLY A 146 -25.79 0.02 20.67
C GLY A 146 -24.94 0.57 19.52
N SER A 147 -25.31 1.70 18.92
CA SER A 147 -24.52 2.37 17.87
C SER A 147 -23.15 2.84 18.37
N ASP A 148 -23.02 3.21 19.65
CA ASP A 148 -21.77 3.64 20.30
C ASP A 148 -20.59 2.70 20.04
N VAL A 149 -20.83 1.39 20.07
CA VAL A 149 -19.76 0.41 19.85
C VAL A 149 -19.40 0.34 18.37
N MET A 150 -20.39 0.37 17.49
CA MET A 150 -20.17 0.30 16.05
C MET A 150 -19.50 1.57 15.50
N GLN A 151 -19.88 2.75 15.98
CA GLN A 151 -19.24 4.02 15.62
C GLN A 151 -17.75 4.01 15.96
N ARG A 152 -17.39 3.47 17.14
CA ARG A 152 -15.99 3.33 17.58
C ARG A 152 -15.19 2.34 16.74
N ILE A 153 -15.83 1.31 16.17
CA ILE A 153 -15.19 0.38 15.24
C ILE A 153 -15.02 1.03 13.86
N ALA A 154 -16.03 1.76 13.39
CA ALA A 154 -16.06 2.36 12.05
C ALA A 154 -15.17 3.60 11.90
N ALA A 155 -15.05 4.43 12.95
CA ALA A 155 -14.29 5.69 12.89
C ALA A 155 -12.81 5.51 12.45
N PRO A 156 -12.02 4.59 13.04
CA PRO A 156 -10.66 4.33 12.55
C PRO A 156 -10.63 3.95 11.06
N MET A 157 -11.58 3.13 10.61
CA MET A 157 -11.65 2.66 9.23
C MET A 157 -11.89 3.80 8.25
N VAL A 158 -12.88 4.67 8.53
CA VAL A 158 -13.21 5.81 7.66
C VAL A 158 -12.04 6.80 7.60
N GLY A 159 -11.49 7.20 8.75
CA GLY A 159 -10.39 8.17 8.80
C GLY A 159 -9.12 7.65 8.15
N GLY A 160 -8.76 6.40 8.46
CA GLY A 160 -7.57 5.78 7.92
C GLY A 160 -7.68 5.49 6.42
N LEU A 161 -8.85 5.09 5.94
CA LEU A 161 -9.10 4.85 4.52
C LEU A 161 -9.03 6.14 3.71
N LEU A 162 -9.66 7.22 4.19
CA LEU A 162 -9.58 8.54 3.54
C LEU A 162 -8.13 9.05 3.49
N SER A 163 -7.41 8.93 4.59
CA SER A 163 -5.99 9.31 4.65
C SER A 163 -5.15 8.46 3.71
N THR A 164 -5.34 7.13 3.70
CA THR A 164 -4.61 6.21 2.79
C THR A 164 -4.93 6.49 1.33
N ALA A 165 -6.19 6.76 1.00
CA ALA A 165 -6.61 7.10 -0.36
C ALA A 165 -5.96 8.41 -0.82
N ALA A 166 -6.06 9.47 -0.02
CA ALA A 166 -5.42 10.74 -0.31
C ALA A 166 -3.89 10.60 -0.44
N LEU A 167 -3.28 9.86 0.48
CA LEU A 167 -1.86 9.60 0.48
C LEU A 167 -1.44 8.74 -0.72
N SER A 168 -2.25 7.76 -1.13
CA SER A 168 -1.97 6.96 -2.34
C SER A 168 -2.00 7.82 -3.60
N LEU A 169 -2.91 8.80 -3.68
CA LEU A 169 -2.97 9.73 -4.81
C LEU A 169 -1.76 10.69 -4.81
N LEU A 170 -1.27 11.11 -3.63
CA LEU A 170 -0.15 12.05 -3.47
C LEU A 170 1.25 11.40 -3.51
N VAL A 171 1.41 10.21 -2.93
CA VAL A 171 2.70 9.52 -2.77
C VAL A 171 3.16 8.90 -4.06
N LEU A 172 2.25 8.62 -4.98
CA LEU A 172 2.58 7.95 -6.23
C LEU A 172 3.43 8.74 -7.23
N PRO A 173 3.23 10.06 -7.46
CA PRO A 173 4.22 10.83 -8.20
C PRO A 173 5.62 10.78 -7.54
N VAL A 174 5.68 10.70 -6.21
CA VAL A 174 6.94 10.72 -5.43
C VAL A 174 7.67 9.37 -5.44
N VAL A 175 6.95 8.28 -5.21
CA VAL A 175 7.52 6.91 -5.29
C VAL A 175 7.99 6.63 -6.70
N TYR A 176 7.32 7.20 -7.69
CA TYR A 176 7.69 6.99 -9.08
C TYR A 176 8.91 7.81 -9.53
N SER A 177 9.07 9.07 -9.09
CA SER A 177 10.32 9.80 -9.33
C SER A 177 11.52 9.04 -8.73
N PHE A 178 11.34 8.45 -7.55
CA PHE A 178 12.35 7.61 -6.91
C PHE A 178 12.59 6.26 -7.62
N GLY A 179 11.56 5.64 -8.18
CA GLY A 179 11.67 4.36 -8.89
C GLY A 179 12.47 4.46 -10.19
N VAL A 180 12.33 5.56 -10.93
CA VAL A 180 13.14 5.87 -12.12
C VAL A 180 14.61 6.07 -11.74
N GLU A 181 14.86 6.77 -10.63
CA GLU A 181 16.22 7.04 -10.14
C GLU A 181 16.93 5.77 -9.63
N LEU A 182 16.20 4.83 -9.01
CA LEU A 182 16.75 3.55 -8.57
C LEU A 182 17.10 2.62 -9.74
N HIS A 183 16.33 2.67 -10.83
CA HIS A 183 16.62 1.92 -12.06
C HIS A 183 17.88 2.46 -12.75
N GLU A 184 18.07 3.79 -12.78
CA GLU A 184 19.29 4.41 -13.27
C GLU A 184 20.54 3.98 -12.51
N TRP A 185 20.45 3.85 -11.18
CA TRP A 185 21.58 3.42 -10.38
C TRP A 185 22.00 1.97 -10.65
N ARG A 186 21.03 1.10 -10.96
CA ARG A 186 21.28 -0.33 -11.24
C ARG A 186 21.74 -0.57 -12.68
N VAL A 187 21.21 0.18 -13.66
CA VAL A 187 21.67 0.14 -15.06
C VAL A 187 23.05 0.79 -15.21
N ARG A 188 23.34 1.91 -14.51
CA ARG A 188 24.70 2.48 -14.50
C ARG A 188 25.73 1.52 -13.92
N ARG A 189 25.40 0.78 -12.86
CA ARG A 189 26.30 -0.26 -12.33
C ARG A 189 26.50 -1.45 -13.28
N GLY A 190 25.47 -1.84 -14.04
CA GLY A 190 25.58 -2.88 -15.06
C GLY A 190 26.36 -2.43 -16.31
N ALA A 191 26.22 -1.17 -16.74
CA ALA A 191 26.90 -0.62 -17.90
C ALA A 191 28.38 -0.29 -17.65
N VAL A 192 28.76 0.02 -16.40
CA VAL A 192 30.17 0.22 -16.03
C VAL A 192 30.95 -1.10 -16.05
N GLN A 193 30.30 -2.25 -15.78
CA GLN A 193 30.96 -3.57 -15.82
C GLN A 193 31.20 -4.10 -17.24
N GLN A 194 30.51 -3.58 -18.26
CA GLN A 194 30.63 -4.02 -19.67
C GLN A 194 31.68 -3.24 -20.48
N HIS A 195 32.24 -2.15 -19.94
CA HIS A 195 33.25 -1.31 -20.60
C HIS A 195 34.70 -1.63 -20.17
N GLU A 196 34.92 -2.59 -19.27
CA GLU A 196 36.24 -3.03 -18.80
C GLU A 196 36.68 -4.41 -19.33
N SER A 197 36.22 -4.80 -20.52
CA SER A 197 36.87 -5.89 -21.26
C SER A 197 37.92 -5.27 -22.18
N PRO A 198 39.23 -5.32 -21.84
CA PRO A 198 40.25 -4.79 -22.71
C PRO A 198 40.27 -5.65 -23.98
N VAL A 199 40.01 -4.99 -25.10
CA VAL A 199 40.38 -5.45 -26.44
C VAL A 199 41.89 -5.62 -26.42
N LEU A 200 42.35 -6.85 -26.14
CA LEU A 200 43.72 -7.25 -26.44
C LEU A 200 43.71 -7.72 -27.90
N ILE A 201 44.04 -6.79 -28.78
CA ILE A 201 44.59 -7.08 -30.10
C ILE A 201 46.06 -7.44 -29.85
N ASP A 202 46.36 -8.74 -29.97
CA ASP A 202 47.55 -9.38 -30.58
C ASP A 202 47.78 -10.78 -30.00
#